data_AF-A0A0N4TB99-F1
#
_entry.id   AF-A0A0N4TB99-F1
#
_cell.length_a   1.000
_cell.length_b   1.000
_cell.length_c   1.000
_cell.angle_alpha   90.00
_cell.angle_beta   90.00
_cell.angle_gamma   90.00
#
_symmetry.space_group_name_H-M   'P 1'
#
loop_
_entity.id
_entity.type
_entity.pdbx_description
1 polymer ?
#
loop_
_entity_poly.entity_id
_entity_poly.type
_entity_poly.pdbx_seq_one_letter_code
_entity_poly.pdbx_strand_id
1 'polypeptide(L)'
;MSSSLSSEDDLAISDSKNNDSQSSEKSCKVCGDRAIGYNFSVITCESCKAFFRRNANRQESLKCPFNQKCVINVLKRRFCQSCRLQRCFQVGMKKEWIMREGYRSRKHRLSTIPENDEEIKKIFDQIDDGDVAVPKQILVELVKKSTMRCLTACQCRCTCGFYPADT
;
A
#
# COMPACT_ATOMS: atom_id res chain seq x y z
N MET A 1 32.99 15.25 54.05
CA MET A 1 34.40 15.38 53.63
C MET A 1 34.70 14.13 52.81
N SER A 2 34.50 14.18 51.48
CA SER A 2 35.57 14.21 50.46
C SER A 2 36.43 12.93 50.51
N SER A 3 36.54 12.07 49.50
CA SER A 3 36.74 12.34 48.07
C SER A 3 36.51 11.09 47.17
N SER A 4 36.13 11.37 45.91
CA SER A 4 36.41 10.74 44.61
C SER A 4 36.84 9.26 44.47
N LEU A 5 36.26 8.55 43.48
CA LEU A 5 37.01 7.91 42.38
C LEU A 5 36.08 7.57 41.19
N SER A 6 36.62 7.70 39.99
CA SER A 6 35.99 7.69 38.66
C SER A 6 36.40 6.46 37.84
N SER A 7 35.50 5.88 37.03
CA SER A 7 35.76 5.09 35.80
C SER A 7 34.38 4.93 35.10
N GLU A 8 34.02 5.59 34.00
CA GLU A 8 34.49 5.50 32.60
C GLU A 8 34.50 4.08 32.04
N ASP A 9 33.47 3.75 31.22
CA ASP A 9 33.52 2.82 30.07
C ASP A 9 32.14 2.81 29.36
N ASP A 10 31.83 3.85 28.58
CA ASP A 10 30.75 3.79 27.58
C ASP A 10 31.38 3.78 26.18
N LEU A 11 31.32 2.62 25.54
CA LEU A 11 31.87 2.35 24.22
C LEU A 11 31.07 3.11 23.16
N ALA A 12 31.62 4.24 22.71
CA ALA A 12 31.20 4.93 21.50
C ALA A 12 31.52 4.08 20.27
N ILE A 13 30.49 3.65 19.53
CA ILE A 13 30.68 3.17 18.15
C ILE A 13 30.71 4.40 17.24
N SER A 14 31.92 4.79 16.87
CA SER A 14 32.23 5.79 15.87
C SER A 14 32.36 5.13 14.49
N ASP A 15 31.32 5.20 13.67
CA ASP A 15 31.47 4.95 12.23
C ASP A 15 31.88 6.25 11.55
N SER A 16 33.18 6.42 11.35
CA SER A 16 33.75 7.42 10.44
C SER A 16 34.11 6.76 9.11
N LYS A 17 33.38 7.12 8.05
CA LYS A 17 33.90 7.17 6.68
C LYS A 17 33.56 8.53 6.07
N ASN A 18 34.60 9.33 5.86
CA ASN A 18 34.63 10.58 5.11
C ASN A 18 34.15 10.39 3.66
N ASN A 19 33.30 11.28 3.15
CA ASN A 19 33.73 12.34 2.23
C ASN A 19 32.57 13.24 1.79
N ASP A 20 32.95 14.47 1.47
CA ASP A 20 32.18 15.67 1.20
C ASP A 20 30.95 15.51 0.29
N SER A 21 29.79 15.65 0.91
CA SER A 21 28.61 16.27 0.33
C SER A 21 27.83 16.76 1.52
N GLN A 22 27.63 18.07 1.63
CA GLN A 22 26.72 18.70 2.57
C GLN A 22 25.28 18.26 2.28
N SER A 23 24.99 16.96 2.51
CA SER A 23 23.67 16.38 2.49
C SER A 23 23.04 16.84 3.79
N SER A 24 22.43 18.02 3.75
CA SER A 24 21.57 18.52 4.82
C SER A 24 20.68 17.37 5.25
N GLU A 25 20.92 16.82 6.45
CA GLU A 25 20.30 15.59 6.88
C GLU A 25 18.79 15.82 6.92
N LYS A 26 18.07 15.21 5.97
CA LYS A 26 16.67 15.53 5.73
C LYS A 26 15.87 15.06 6.94
N SER A 27 15.08 15.94 7.55
CA SER A 27 14.24 15.60 8.70
C SER A 27 12.81 15.28 8.30
N CYS A 28 12.22 14.28 8.96
CA CYS A 28 10.85 13.84 8.71
C CYS A 28 9.85 14.92 9.14
N LYS A 29 9.08 15.46 8.19
CA LYS A 29 8.12 16.54 8.46
C LYS A 29 6.99 16.16 9.45
N VAL A 30 6.76 14.86 9.67
CA VAL A 30 5.75 14.35 10.60
C VAL A 30 6.26 14.27 12.05
N CYS A 31 7.45 13.72 12.27
CA CYS A 31 7.92 13.35 13.63
C CYS A 31 9.37 13.77 13.96
N GLY A 32 10.06 14.44 13.03
CA GLY A 32 11.43 14.92 13.22
C GLY A 32 12.55 13.89 13.05
N ASP A 33 12.23 12.60 12.94
CA ASP A 33 13.19 11.51 12.72
C ASP A 33 13.97 11.66 11.40
N ARG A 34 15.11 10.96 11.27
CA ARG A 34 15.93 10.96 10.05
C ARG A 34 15.10 10.48 8.86
N ALA A 35 15.00 11.31 7.82
CA ALA A 35 14.24 11.00 6.61
C ALA A 35 15.15 10.41 5.53
N ILE A 36 14.63 9.38 4.86
CA ILE A 36 15.32 8.70 3.76
C ILE A 36 15.06 9.43 2.43
N GLY A 37 13.88 10.03 2.29
CA GLY A 37 13.47 10.72 1.07
C GLY A 37 11.99 11.09 1.06
N TYR A 38 11.47 11.36 -0.14
CA TYR A 38 10.06 11.66 -0.35
C TYR A 38 9.21 10.40 -0.35
N ASN A 39 8.15 10.40 0.44
CA ASN A 39 7.14 9.34 0.48
C ASN A 39 5.77 9.97 0.42
N PHE A 40 4.93 9.54 -0.52
CA PHE A 40 3.58 10.09 -0.70
C PHE A 40 3.60 11.63 -0.81
N SER A 41 4.56 12.16 -1.57
CA SER A 41 4.85 13.60 -1.83
C SER A 41 5.52 14.42 -0.71
N VAL A 42 5.89 13.82 0.43
CA VAL A 42 6.51 14.55 1.56
C VAL A 42 7.80 13.88 2.03
N ILE A 43 8.78 14.66 2.48
CA ILE A 43 10.00 14.13 3.13
C ILE A 43 9.63 13.46 4.47
N THR A 44 9.81 12.15 4.58
CA THR A 44 9.47 11.39 5.80
C THR A 44 10.45 10.25 6.09
N CYS A 45 10.46 9.77 7.34
CA CYS A 45 11.16 8.54 7.74
C CYS A 45 10.37 7.27 7.37
N GLU A 46 11.03 6.11 7.43
CA GLU A 46 10.45 4.81 7.07
C GLU A 46 9.22 4.46 7.93
N SER A 47 9.28 4.77 9.23
CA SER A 47 8.17 4.46 10.13
C SER A 47 6.90 5.24 9.79
N CYS A 48 7.01 6.51 9.39
CA CYS A 48 5.87 7.34 9.00
C CYS A 48 5.33 6.94 7.63
N LYS A 49 6.19 6.56 6.69
CA LYS A 49 5.79 5.96 5.41
C LYS A 49 4.96 4.69 5.62
N ALA A 50 5.47 3.73 6.41
CA ALA A 50 4.78 2.47 6.66
C ALA A 50 3.49 2.66 7.48
N PHE A 51 3.49 3.61 8.42
CA PHE A 51 2.29 3.99 9.18
C PHE A 51 1.21 4.58 8.27
N PHE A 52 1.57 5.54 7.41
CA PHE A 52 0.63 6.19 6.50
C PHE A 52 0.01 5.18 5.52
N ARG A 53 0.83 4.33 4.91
CA ARG A 53 0.35 3.27 3.99
C ARG A 53 -0.71 2.37 4.62
N ARG A 54 -0.56 2.02 5.90
CA ARG A 54 -1.50 1.14 6.62
C ARG A 54 -2.80 1.83 7.05
N ASN A 55 -2.77 3.14 7.29
CA ASN A 55 -3.88 3.82 7.96
C ASN A 55 -4.62 4.84 7.08
N ALA A 56 -4.02 5.33 6.00
CA ALA A 56 -4.61 6.41 5.18
C ALA A 56 -5.90 6.02 4.44
N ASN A 57 -6.12 4.72 4.22
CA ASN A 57 -7.32 4.17 3.57
C ASN A 57 -8.27 3.46 4.56
N ARG A 58 -8.03 3.57 5.87
CA ARG A 58 -8.90 2.94 6.87
C ARG A 58 -10.27 3.62 6.82
N GLN A 59 -11.34 2.83 6.71
CA GLN A 59 -12.72 3.34 6.71
C GLN A 59 -13.13 3.83 8.10
N GLU A 60 -12.71 3.12 9.14
CA GLU A 60 -12.94 3.51 10.52
C GLU A 60 -11.96 4.61 10.95
N SER A 61 -12.49 5.68 11.56
CA SER A 61 -11.67 6.76 12.11
C SER A 61 -10.89 6.31 13.34
N LEU A 62 -9.60 6.65 13.37
CA LEU A 62 -8.76 6.46 14.56
C LEU A 62 -9.17 7.48 15.64
N LYS A 63 -9.48 6.98 16.85
CA LYS A 63 -9.81 7.84 18.00
C LYS A 63 -8.53 8.30 18.72
N CYS A 64 -8.49 9.57 19.10
CA CYS A 64 -7.42 10.09 19.96
C CYS A 64 -7.72 9.69 21.42
N PRO A 65 -6.77 9.06 22.14
CA PRO A 65 -6.95 8.75 23.56
C PRO A 65 -6.74 9.97 24.48
N PHE A 66 -6.44 11.14 23.90
CA PHE A 66 -6.19 12.39 24.60
C PHE A 66 -7.14 13.49 24.06
N ASN A 67 -6.63 14.69 23.78
CA ASN A 67 -7.40 15.89 23.41
C ASN A 67 -7.27 16.29 21.92
N GLN A 68 -6.95 15.35 21.03
CA GLN A 68 -6.70 15.58 19.60
C GLN A 68 -5.57 16.59 19.26
N LYS A 69 -4.78 17.04 20.25
CA LYS A 69 -3.68 18.01 20.07
C LYS A 69 -2.31 17.41 20.41
N CYS A 70 -2.12 16.11 20.17
CA CYS A 70 -0.88 15.43 20.53
C CYS A 70 0.30 15.92 19.69
N VAL A 71 1.40 16.27 20.35
CA VAL A 71 2.68 16.58 19.69
C VAL A 71 3.31 15.28 19.18
N ILE A 72 3.61 15.22 17.88
CA ILE A 72 4.20 14.06 17.23
C ILE A 72 5.71 14.25 17.10
N ASN A 73 6.48 13.44 17.83
CA ASN A 73 7.94 13.37 17.74
C ASN A 73 8.41 11.90 17.75
N VAL A 74 9.73 11.66 17.63
CA VAL A 74 10.29 10.30 17.55
C VAL A 74 9.87 9.40 18.73
N LEU A 75 9.83 9.96 19.94
CA LEU A 75 9.48 9.23 21.17
C LEU A 75 7.97 9.00 21.30
N LYS A 76 7.17 10.03 20.99
CA LYS A 76 5.73 10.07 21.27
C LYS A 76 4.83 9.64 20.12
N ARG A 77 5.36 9.47 18.89
CA ARG A 77 4.59 9.07 17.69
C ARG A 77 3.85 7.73 17.81
N ARG A 78 4.12 6.93 18.84
CA ARG A 78 3.43 5.65 19.09
C ARG A 78 2.18 5.80 19.96
N PHE A 79 2.08 6.84 20.78
CA PHE A 79 1.01 6.98 21.77
C PHE A 79 -0.35 7.39 21.19
N CYS A 80 -0.36 8.08 20.04
CA CYS A 80 -1.61 8.51 19.42
C CYS A 80 -1.56 8.33 17.89
N GLN A 81 -2.23 7.28 17.41
CA GLN A 81 -2.33 6.99 15.98
C GLN A 81 -3.19 8.03 15.26
N SER A 82 -4.27 8.49 15.89
CA SER A 82 -5.20 9.50 15.34
C SER A 82 -4.48 10.80 14.97
N CYS A 83 -3.82 11.44 15.95
CA CYS A 83 -3.08 12.69 15.70
C CYS A 83 -1.86 12.48 14.80
N ARG A 84 -1.22 11.30 14.83
CA ARG A 84 -0.14 10.99 13.88
C ARG A 84 -0.65 10.95 12.45
N LEU A 85 -1.79 10.29 12.20
CA LEU A 85 -2.38 10.22 10.86
C LEU A 85 -2.86 11.58 10.38
N GLN A 86 -3.52 12.35 11.25
CA GLN A 86 -3.90 13.73 10.97
C GLN A 86 -2.69 14.58 10.61
N ARG A 87 -1.58 14.46 11.37
CA ARG A 87 -0.33 15.17 11.06
C ARG A 87 0.25 14.76 9.71
N CYS A 88 0.19 13.48 9.34
CA CYS A 88 0.63 13.02 8.00
C CYS A 88 -0.12 13.76 6.89
N PHE A 89 -1.46 13.85 6.96
CA PHE A 89 -2.24 14.59 5.98
C PHE A 89 -1.95 16.09 6.02
N GLN A 90 -1.80 16.67 7.21
CA GLN A 90 -1.52 18.09 7.40
C GLN A 90 -0.19 18.52 6.76
N VAL A 91 0.83 17.66 6.77
CA VAL A 91 2.11 17.95 6.10
C VAL A 91 2.07 17.68 4.59
N GLY A 92 0.94 17.23 4.06
CA GLY A 92 0.72 17.01 2.62
C GLY A 92 0.92 15.56 2.15
N MET A 93 0.90 14.56 3.03
CA MET A 93 0.97 13.17 2.57
C MET A 93 -0.32 12.80 1.82
N LYS A 94 -0.16 12.32 0.59
CA LYS A 94 -1.26 12.09 -0.36
C LYS A 94 -1.61 10.61 -0.46
N LYS A 95 -2.85 10.24 -0.08
CA LYS A 95 -3.31 8.83 -0.06
C LYS A 95 -3.48 8.22 -1.44
N GLU A 96 -3.69 9.05 -2.46
CA GLU A 96 -3.80 8.66 -3.86
C GLU A 96 -2.53 8.00 -4.43
N TRP A 97 -1.37 8.23 -3.82
CA TRP A 97 -0.11 7.56 -4.18
C TRP A 97 0.05 6.16 -3.55
N ILE A 98 -0.92 5.73 -2.73
CA ILE A 98 -0.98 4.36 -2.24
C ILE A 98 -1.62 3.51 -3.35
N MET A 99 -0.80 2.73 -4.06
CA MET A 99 -1.29 1.78 -5.07
C MET A 99 -2.36 0.86 -4.46
N ARG A 100 -3.54 0.79 -5.10
CA ARG A 100 -4.62 -0.13 -4.74
C ARG A 100 -4.16 -1.59 -4.85
N GLU A 101 -4.63 -2.44 -3.94
CA GLU A 101 -4.27 -3.86 -3.78
C GLU A 101 -4.14 -4.63 -5.12
N GLY A 102 -5.04 -4.36 -6.08
CA GLY A 102 -5.07 -5.05 -7.38
C GLY A 102 -3.87 -4.80 -8.31
N TYR A 103 -3.07 -3.75 -8.10
CA TYR A 103 -1.87 -3.50 -8.93
C TYR A 103 -0.70 -4.44 -8.59
N ARG A 104 -0.61 -4.92 -7.34
CA ARG A 104 0.45 -5.86 -6.92
C ARG A 104 0.22 -7.25 -7.52
N SER A 105 -1.02 -7.74 -7.51
CA SER A 105 -1.38 -9.02 -8.11
C SER A 105 -1.25 -9.02 -9.64
N ARG A 106 -1.35 -7.85 -10.29
CA ARG A 106 -1.09 -7.70 -11.72
C ARG A 106 0.40 -7.72 -12.03
N LYS A 107 1.23 -7.03 -11.24
CA LYS A 107 2.69 -7.08 -11.39
C LYS A 107 3.24 -8.50 -11.15
N HIS A 108 2.74 -9.23 -10.16
CA HIS A 108 3.12 -10.63 -9.95
C HIS A 108 2.66 -11.55 -11.09
N ARG A 109 1.45 -11.34 -11.64
CA ARG A 109 0.99 -12.11 -12.82
C ARG A 109 1.78 -11.78 -14.09
N LEU A 110 2.17 -10.52 -14.27
CA LEU A 110 2.98 -10.07 -15.40
C LEU A 110 4.44 -10.54 -15.27
N SER A 111 4.98 -10.63 -14.05
CA SER A 111 6.34 -11.14 -13.81
C SER A 111 6.50 -12.66 -13.95
N THR A 112 5.41 -13.40 -14.22
CA THR A 112 5.43 -14.84 -14.51
C THR A 112 5.20 -15.14 -15.99
N ILE A 113 5.07 -14.11 -16.84
CA ILE A 113 5.02 -14.31 -18.29
C ILE A 113 6.48 -14.56 -18.74
N PRO A 114 6.79 -15.72 -19.35
CA PRO A 114 8.14 -15.98 -19.85
C PRO A 114 8.51 -14.94 -20.92
N GLU A 115 9.67 -14.31 -20.77
CA GLU A 115 10.19 -13.26 -21.68
C GLU A 115 10.70 -13.84 -23.02
N ASN A 116 10.46 -15.13 -23.28
CA ASN A 116 11.01 -15.82 -24.46
C ASN A 116 9.95 -15.91 -25.57
N ASP A 117 10.12 -15.06 -26.60
CA ASP A 117 9.22 -14.96 -27.74
C ASP A 117 9.02 -16.30 -28.49
N GLU A 118 10.03 -17.18 -28.49
CA GLU A 118 9.94 -18.50 -29.14
C GLU A 118 9.01 -19.47 -28.39
N GLU A 119 8.91 -19.36 -27.07
CA GLU A 119 8.09 -20.24 -26.24
C GLU A 119 6.62 -19.82 -26.29
N ILE A 120 6.37 -18.49 -26.35
CA ILE A 120 5.05 -17.92 -26.62
C ILE A 120 4.56 -18.35 -28.00
N LYS A 121 5.42 -18.31 -29.03
CA LYS A 121 5.05 -18.72 -30.40
C LYS A 121 4.65 -20.19 -30.48
N LYS A 122 5.36 -21.08 -29.77
CA LYS A 122 5.01 -22.50 -29.66
C LYS A 122 3.69 -22.76 -28.94
N ILE A 123 3.27 -21.89 -28.01
CA ILE A 123 1.96 -21.99 -27.34
C ILE A 123 0.84 -21.56 -28.28
N PHE A 124 1.05 -20.50 -29.07
CA PHE A 124 0.08 -20.05 -30.08
C PHE A 124 -0.06 -21.03 -31.24
N ASP A 125 1.03 -21.63 -31.71
CA ASP A 125 1.02 -22.63 -32.80
C ASP A 125 0.36 -23.97 -32.41
N GLN A 126 0.04 -24.19 -31.14
CA GLN A 126 -0.67 -25.38 -30.63
C GLN A 126 -2.18 -25.18 -30.47
N ILE A 127 -2.71 -23.97 -30.72
CA ILE A 127 -4.13 -23.68 -30.69
C ILE A 127 -4.66 -23.82 -32.12
N ASP A 128 -5.29 -24.96 -32.42
CA ASP A 128 -5.94 -25.21 -33.71
C ASP A 128 -7.20 -24.33 -33.83
N ASP A 129 -7.31 -23.55 -34.91
CA ASP A 129 -8.40 -22.63 -35.26
C ASP A 129 -9.72 -23.38 -35.56
N GLY A 130 -10.25 -24.10 -34.58
CA GLY A 130 -11.60 -24.65 -34.62
C GLY A 130 -12.62 -23.60 -34.17
N ASP A 131 -13.07 -22.77 -35.11
CA ASP A 131 -14.14 -21.76 -35.06
C ASP A 131 -15.11 -21.84 -33.85
N VAL A 132 -15.27 -20.73 -33.12
CA VAL A 132 -16.58 -20.41 -32.50
C VAL A 132 -17.19 -19.21 -33.22
N ALA A 133 -17.60 -19.44 -34.46
CA ALA A 133 -18.51 -18.53 -35.16
C ALA A 133 -19.91 -18.67 -34.54
N VAL A 134 -20.29 -17.73 -33.67
CA VAL A 134 -21.65 -17.66 -33.12
C VAL A 134 -22.58 -17.09 -34.21
N PRO A 135 -23.60 -17.82 -34.67
CA PRO A 135 -24.56 -17.31 -35.65
C PRO A 135 -25.17 -15.98 -35.19
N LYS A 136 -25.30 -15.00 -36.11
CA LYS A 136 -25.79 -13.64 -35.79
C LYS A 136 -27.17 -13.66 -35.11
N GLN A 137 -28.02 -14.64 -35.41
CA GLN A 137 -29.31 -14.80 -34.72
C GLN A 137 -29.14 -15.05 -33.21
N ILE A 138 -28.16 -15.87 -32.83
CA ILE A 138 -27.86 -16.20 -31.43
C ILE A 138 -27.28 -14.99 -30.70
N LEU A 139 -26.43 -14.20 -31.36
CA LEU A 139 -25.87 -12.98 -30.77
C LEU A 139 -26.96 -11.93 -30.47
N VAL A 140 -27.90 -11.73 -31.40
CA VAL A 140 -29.04 -10.80 -31.21
C VAL A 140 -29.97 -11.28 -30.08
N GLU A 141 -30.16 -12.59 -29.95
CA GLU A 141 -30.98 -13.17 -28.87
C GLU A 141 -30.31 -13.03 -27.49
N LEU A 142 -28.98 -13.21 -27.42
CA LEU A 142 -28.20 -13.03 -26.19
C LEU A 142 -28.18 -11.56 -25.73
N VAL A 143 -28.06 -10.60 -26.66
CA VAL A 143 -28.11 -9.17 -26.35
C VAL A 143 -29.51 -8.77 -25.87
N LYS A 144 -30.59 -9.24 -26.52
CA LYS A 144 -31.98 -9.01 -26.06
C LYS A 144 -32.26 -9.62 -24.67
N LYS A 145 -31.72 -10.81 -24.39
CA LYS A 145 -31.79 -11.44 -23.05
C LYS A 145 -31.01 -10.66 -21.99
N SER A 146 -29.95 -9.95 -22.37
CA SER A 146 -29.14 -9.13 -21.45
C SER A 146 -29.82 -7.80 -21.09
N THR A 147 -30.56 -7.18 -21.99
CA THR A 147 -31.25 -5.90 -21.76
C THR A 147 -32.59 -6.04 -21.02
N MET A 148 -33.22 -7.23 -21.03
CA MET A 148 -34.44 -7.52 -20.26
C MET A 148 -34.19 -7.96 -18.81
N ARG A 149 -32.92 -8.05 -18.38
CA ARG A 149 -32.53 -8.40 -16.99
C ARG A 149 -32.10 -7.20 -16.16
N CYS A 150 -32.63 -6.02 -16.44
CA CYS A 150 -32.80 -5.00 -15.40
C CYS A 150 -34.05 -5.33 -14.57
N LEU A 151 -33.98 -6.42 -13.80
CA LEU A 151 -34.80 -6.55 -12.59
C LEU A 151 -33.97 -6.00 -11.43
N THR A 152 -34.59 -5.16 -10.63
CA THR A 152 -34.00 -4.25 -9.63
C THR A 152 -33.33 -4.93 -8.43
N ALA A 153 -33.00 -6.22 -8.50
CA ALA A 153 -32.15 -6.93 -7.55
C ALA A 153 -31.52 -8.19 -8.19
N CYS A 154 -30.21 -8.40 -8.04
CA CYS A 154 -29.57 -9.64 -8.49
C CYS A 154 -29.98 -10.81 -7.58
N GLN A 155 -30.70 -11.79 -8.13
CA GLN A 155 -30.95 -13.08 -7.48
C GLN A 155 -29.92 -14.10 -7.96
N CYS A 156 -28.65 -13.84 -7.69
CA CYS A 156 -27.57 -14.75 -8.00
C CYS A 156 -27.33 -15.69 -6.80
N ARG A 157 -27.78 -16.96 -6.86
CA ARG A 157 -27.51 -17.99 -5.83
C ARG A 157 -26.15 -18.64 -6.12
N CYS A 158 -25.16 -18.36 -5.28
CA CYS A 158 -23.79 -18.84 -5.45
C CYS A 158 -23.68 -20.31 -5.02
N THR A 159 -23.08 -21.17 -5.84
CA THR A 159 -22.85 -22.60 -5.54
C THR A 159 -21.39 -22.93 -5.26
N CYS A 160 -20.50 -21.93 -5.15
CA CYS A 160 -19.19 -22.18 -4.55
C CYS A 160 -19.44 -22.46 -3.07
N GLY A 161 -19.21 -23.70 -2.62
CA GLY A 161 -19.61 -24.22 -1.30
C GLY A 161 -18.88 -23.60 -0.10
N PHE A 162 -18.73 -22.27 -0.07
CA PHE A 162 -18.09 -21.50 0.99
C PHE A 162 -19.09 -20.73 1.86
N TYR A 163 -20.39 -20.70 1.50
CA TYR A 163 -21.47 -20.17 2.34
C TYR A 163 -22.71 -21.07 2.29
N PRO A 164 -23.44 -21.27 3.42
CA PRO A 164 -24.69 -22.03 3.43
C PRO A 164 -25.80 -21.35 2.63
N ALA A 165 -26.73 -22.13 2.10
CA ALA A 165 -27.63 -21.74 1.00
C ALA A 165 -28.70 -20.68 1.33
N ASP A 166 -28.78 -20.17 2.56
CA ASP A 166 -29.91 -19.38 3.05
C ASP A 166 -29.45 -18.07 3.70
N THR A 167 -28.86 -17.15 2.94
CA THR A 167 -28.76 -15.72 3.31
C THR A 167 -28.82 -14.84 2.07
#